data_AF-A0A2H9MK56-F1
#
_entry.id   AF-A0A2H9MK56-F1
#
_cell.length_a   1.000
_cell.length_b   1.000
_cell.length_c   1.000
_cell.angle_alpha   90.00
_cell.angle_beta   90.00
_cell.angle_gamma   90.00
#
_symmetry.space_group_name_H-M   'P 1'
#
loop_
_entity.id
_entity.type
_entity.pdbx_description
1 polymer ?
#
loop_
_entity_poly.entity_id
_entity_poly.type
_entity_poly.pdbx_seq_one_letter_code
_entity_poly.pdbx_strand_id
1 'polypeptide(L)'
;MKKIFLTLTKFIVPWMLAGIVTLIIYLSGPYYYTRFSAVLILFFEIATGEITSILIGIGAGLNPILVVLFITFLESDISIFTAWNFDTLKMVPKIGNSLTEYEGKAKKFIEKKRLEKIGFIGLLILVMIPVHGTGALASTIIGRLLGFGWKKTWLCVTTGCAIRSSVIALLAYSGYLAVIGILP
;
A
#
# COMPACT_ATOMS: atom_id res chain seq x y z
N MET A 1 -31.78 6.16 4.06
CA MET A 1 -31.03 7.11 3.21
C MET A 1 -29.62 7.42 3.73
N LYS A 2 -29.43 7.96 4.95
CA LYS A 2 -28.08 8.30 5.49
C LYS A 2 -27.05 7.15 5.45
N LYS A 3 -27.46 5.92 5.80
CA LYS A 3 -26.58 4.74 5.83
C LYS A 3 -26.08 4.32 4.43
N ILE A 4 -26.95 4.37 3.43
CA ILE A 4 -26.62 4.07 2.02
C ILE A 4 -25.65 5.12 1.47
N PHE A 5 -25.91 6.40 1.75
CA PHE A 5 -25.03 7.49 1.35
C PHE A 5 -23.62 7.34 1.94
N LEU A 6 -23.52 7.05 3.25
CA LEU A 6 -22.24 6.81 3.92
C LEU A 6 -21.47 5.60 3.34
N THR A 7 -22.16 4.53 2.95
CA THR A 7 -21.53 3.37 2.30
C THR A 7 -21.02 3.73 0.91
N LEU A 8 -21.82 4.45 0.11
CA LEU A 8 -21.41 4.90 -1.22
C LEU A 8 -20.19 5.84 -1.14
N THR A 9 -20.18 6.79 -0.20
CA THR A 9 -19.04 7.70 -0.03
C THR A 9 -17.74 6.94 0.28
N LYS A 10 -17.78 5.98 1.21
CA LYS A 10 -16.61 5.17 1.59
C LYS A 10 -16.08 4.30 0.45
N PHE A 11 -16.94 3.94 -0.49
CA PHE A 11 -16.55 3.20 -1.68
C PHE A 11 -15.98 4.13 -2.74
N ILE A 12 -16.63 5.26 -3.02
CA ILE A 12 -16.31 6.17 -4.13
C ILE A 12 -15.06 7.01 -3.85
N VAL A 13 -14.83 7.44 -2.61
CA VAL A 13 -13.73 8.36 -2.27
C VAL A 13 -12.36 7.84 -2.70
N PRO A 14 -11.95 6.59 -2.40
CA PRO A 14 -10.66 6.06 -2.86
C PRO A 14 -10.51 6.09 -4.38
N TRP A 15 -11.55 5.64 -5.12
CA TRP A 15 -11.55 5.70 -6.58
C TRP A 15 -11.47 7.12 -7.15
N MET A 16 -12.12 8.09 -6.49
CA MET A 16 -11.99 9.50 -6.87
C MET A 16 -10.57 10.02 -6.65
N LEU A 17 -9.93 9.68 -5.53
CA LEU A 17 -8.55 10.08 -5.24
C LEU A 17 -7.60 9.46 -6.28
N ALA A 18 -7.76 8.18 -6.60
CA ALA A 18 -7.02 7.51 -7.66
C ALA A 18 -7.19 8.23 -9.00
N GLY A 19 -8.42 8.55 -9.38
CA GLY A 19 -8.72 9.29 -10.62
C GLY A 19 -8.08 10.68 -10.67
N ILE A 20 -8.08 11.42 -9.56
CA ILE A 20 -7.44 12.74 -9.46
C ILE A 20 -5.92 12.61 -9.62
N VAL A 21 -5.28 11.66 -8.93
CA VAL A 21 -3.83 11.45 -9.04
C VAL A 21 -3.44 10.99 -10.45
N THR A 22 -4.20 10.09 -11.06
CA THR A 22 -4.00 9.68 -12.46
C THR A 22 -4.12 10.87 -13.41
N LEU A 23 -5.12 11.74 -13.21
CA LEU A 23 -5.29 12.95 -14.01
C LEU A 23 -4.11 13.91 -13.86
N ILE A 24 -3.64 14.15 -12.63
CA ILE A 24 -2.46 15.00 -12.37
C ILE A 24 -1.23 14.44 -13.10
N ILE A 25 -1.00 13.13 -13.01
CA ILE A 25 0.13 12.45 -13.67
C ILE A 25 0.02 12.59 -15.19
N TYR A 26 -1.18 12.41 -15.75
CA TYR A 26 -1.44 12.54 -17.18
C TYR A 26 -1.17 13.97 -17.67
N LEU A 27 -1.68 14.98 -16.95
CA LEU A 27 -1.49 16.40 -17.27
C LEU A 27 -0.05 16.89 -17.08
N SER A 28 0.76 16.17 -16.30
CA SER A 28 2.19 16.48 -16.12
C SER A 28 3.03 16.13 -17.37
N GLY A 29 2.45 15.45 -18.36
CA GLY A 29 3.02 15.24 -19.68
C GLY A 29 3.64 13.85 -19.91
N PRO A 30 4.12 13.58 -21.14
CA PRO A 30 4.50 12.23 -21.57
C PRO A 30 5.60 11.56 -20.77
N TYR A 31 6.53 12.37 -20.29
CA TYR A 31 7.61 11.88 -19.45
C TYR A 31 7.09 11.20 -18.17
N TYR A 32 6.10 11.79 -17.49
CA TYR A 32 5.60 11.31 -16.21
C TYR A 32 4.55 10.21 -16.37
N TYR A 33 3.58 10.35 -17.27
CA TYR A 33 2.53 9.33 -17.39
C TYR A 33 3.10 7.97 -17.80
N THR A 34 4.08 7.95 -18.71
CA THR A 34 4.70 6.69 -19.16
C THR A 34 5.40 5.97 -18.01
N ARG A 35 6.23 6.69 -17.25
CA ARG A 35 7.00 6.13 -16.14
C ARG A 35 6.12 5.72 -14.96
N PHE A 36 5.17 6.57 -14.55
CA PHE A 36 4.26 6.21 -13.46
C PHE A 36 3.28 5.10 -13.84
N SER A 37 2.93 4.94 -15.12
CA SER A 37 2.15 3.79 -15.58
C SER A 37 2.92 2.48 -15.43
N ALA A 38 4.22 2.46 -15.76
CA ALA A 38 5.08 1.31 -15.51
C ALA A 38 5.20 0.99 -14.01
N VAL A 39 5.44 2.01 -13.17
CA VAL A 39 5.46 1.87 -11.70
C VAL A 39 4.14 1.29 -11.19
N LEU A 40 2.99 1.73 -11.72
CA LEU A 40 1.68 1.23 -11.32
C LEU A 40 1.45 -0.24 -11.72
N ILE A 41 1.82 -0.61 -12.95
CA ILE A 41 1.66 -1.98 -13.43
C ILE A 41 2.50 -2.95 -12.58
N LEU A 42 3.77 -2.60 -12.36
CA LEU A 42 4.69 -3.41 -11.55
C LEU A 42 4.26 -3.49 -10.09
N PHE A 43 3.57 -2.46 -9.58
CA PHE A 43 3.11 -2.45 -8.19
C PHE A 43 2.14 -3.60 -7.90
N PHE A 44 1.33 -3.98 -8.89
CA PHE A 44 0.38 -5.08 -8.78
C PHE A 44 0.96 -6.46 -9.11
N GLU A 45 2.27 -6.59 -9.40
CA GLU A 45 2.91 -7.88 -9.62
C GLU A 45 3.00 -8.73 -8.33
N ILE A 46 2.94 -10.06 -8.51
CA ILE A 46 2.91 -11.03 -7.41
C ILE A 46 4.31 -11.18 -6.81
N ALA A 47 4.56 -10.51 -5.68
CA ALA A 47 5.41 -10.91 -4.55
C ALA A 47 5.80 -9.66 -3.75
N THR A 48 6.50 -8.76 -4.42
CA THR A 48 7.10 -7.54 -3.87
C THR A 48 6.96 -6.39 -4.86
N GLY A 49 5.79 -6.27 -5.51
CA GLY A 49 5.56 -5.29 -6.58
C GLY A 49 5.99 -3.88 -6.21
N GLU A 50 5.82 -3.48 -4.95
CA GLU A 50 6.36 -2.24 -4.36
C GLU A 50 7.88 -2.05 -4.54
N ILE A 51 8.70 -3.07 -4.28
CA ILE A 51 10.17 -2.98 -4.36
C ILE A 51 10.55 -2.81 -5.84
N THR A 52 10.01 -3.67 -6.70
CA THR A 52 10.24 -3.61 -8.15
C THR A 52 9.84 -2.26 -8.72
N SER A 53 8.69 -1.74 -8.29
CA SER A 53 8.16 -0.45 -8.73
C SER A 53 9.07 0.72 -8.33
N ILE A 54 9.61 0.69 -7.10
CA ILE A 54 10.54 1.71 -6.62
C ILE A 54 11.84 1.66 -7.43
N LEU A 55 12.41 0.47 -7.62
CA LEU A 55 13.64 0.27 -8.37
C LEU A 55 13.51 0.75 -9.82
N ILE A 56 12.45 0.33 -10.51
CA ILE A 56 12.20 0.70 -11.91
C ILE A 56 11.86 2.19 -12.05
N GLY A 57 11.08 2.75 -11.12
CA GLY A 57 10.76 4.18 -11.14
C GLY A 57 12.03 5.04 -11.06
N ILE A 58 12.91 4.74 -10.11
CA ILE A 58 14.19 5.46 -9.95
C ILE A 58 15.11 5.19 -11.14
N GLY A 59 15.25 3.94 -11.58
CA GLY A 59 16.09 3.58 -12.74
C GLY A 59 15.62 4.22 -14.06
N ALA A 60 14.32 4.51 -14.20
CA ALA A 60 13.76 5.25 -15.33
C ALA A 60 14.00 6.78 -15.24
N GLY A 61 14.63 7.25 -14.17
CA GLY A 61 14.98 8.66 -13.95
C GLY A 61 13.92 9.46 -13.18
N LEU A 62 12.90 8.83 -12.58
CA LEU A 62 11.97 9.56 -11.72
C LEU A 62 12.69 10.03 -10.45
N ASN A 63 12.30 11.21 -9.96
CA ASN A 63 12.73 11.68 -8.66
C ASN A 63 12.30 10.67 -7.57
N PRO A 64 13.23 10.16 -6.73
CA PRO A 64 12.91 9.15 -5.71
C PRO A 64 11.79 9.57 -4.75
N ILE A 65 11.69 10.86 -4.42
CA ILE A 65 10.65 11.40 -3.54
C ILE A 65 9.27 11.24 -4.19
N LEU A 66 9.15 11.54 -5.50
CA LEU A 66 7.88 11.38 -6.21
C LEU A 66 7.46 9.90 -6.29
N VAL A 67 8.42 8.99 -6.45
CA VAL A 67 8.16 7.54 -6.43
C VAL A 67 7.66 7.11 -5.05
N VAL A 68 8.32 7.53 -3.97
CA VAL A 68 7.89 7.24 -2.59
C VAL A 68 6.49 7.77 -2.32
N LEU A 69 6.20 9.01 -2.71
CA LEU A 69 4.88 9.62 -2.53
C LEU A 69 3.80 8.84 -3.28
N PHE A 70 4.09 8.42 -4.52
CA PHE A 70 3.15 7.67 -5.34
C PHE A 70 2.87 6.27 -4.76
N ILE A 71 3.91 5.52 -4.36
CA ILE A 71 3.73 4.20 -3.73
C ILE A 71 3.00 4.31 -2.40
N THR A 72 3.37 5.29 -1.57
CA THR A 72 2.67 5.58 -0.31
C THR A 72 1.20 5.90 -0.55
N PHE A 73 0.91 6.69 -1.60
CA PHE A 73 -0.46 7.00 -2.00
C PHE A 73 -1.24 5.73 -2.37
N LEU A 74 -0.70 4.86 -3.25
CA LEU A 74 -1.37 3.62 -3.66
C LEU A 74 -1.69 2.73 -2.45
N GLU A 75 -0.72 2.55 -1.56
CA GLU A 75 -0.89 1.73 -0.36
C GLU A 75 -1.86 2.36 0.65
N SER A 76 -1.80 3.68 0.84
CA SER A 76 -2.73 4.42 1.68
C SER A 76 -4.17 4.31 1.16
N ASP A 77 -4.36 4.38 -0.16
CA ASP A 77 -5.65 4.28 -0.82
C ASP A 77 -6.25 2.86 -0.72
N ILE A 78 -5.42 1.84 -0.96
CA ILE A 78 -5.79 0.43 -0.74
C ILE A 78 -6.16 0.20 0.73
N SER A 79 -5.39 0.77 1.67
CA SER A 79 -5.64 0.61 3.10
C SER A 79 -6.95 1.26 3.52
N ILE A 80 -7.23 2.51 3.10
CA ILE A 80 -8.47 3.19 3.49
C ILE A 80 -9.69 2.51 2.87
N PHE A 81 -9.59 2.10 1.61
CA PHE A 81 -10.64 1.35 0.92
C PHE A 81 -10.94 0.05 1.66
N THR A 82 -9.91 -0.72 2.00
CA THR A 82 -10.05 -1.99 2.73
C THR A 82 -10.60 -1.75 4.14
N ALA A 83 -10.07 -0.79 4.88
CA ALA A 83 -10.46 -0.54 6.28
C ALA A 83 -11.92 -0.07 6.39
N TRP A 84 -12.39 0.76 5.46
CA TRP A 84 -13.77 1.22 5.44
C TRP A 84 -14.75 0.16 4.97
N ASN A 85 -14.35 -0.69 4.03
CA ASN A 85 -15.24 -1.66 3.40
C ASN A 85 -15.02 -3.09 3.93
N PHE A 86 -14.18 -3.30 4.95
CA PHE A 86 -13.77 -4.62 5.44
C PHE A 86 -14.94 -5.59 5.65
N ASP A 87 -15.99 -5.15 6.33
CA ASP A 87 -17.17 -5.99 6.59
C ASP A 87 -18.06 -6.17 5.36
N THR A 88 -18.12 -5.17 4.49
CA THR A 88 -18.91 -5.19 3.24
C THR A 88 -18.26 -6.07 2.18
N LEU A 89 -16.92 -6.04 2.05
CA LEU A 89 -16.16 -6.84 1.09
C LEU A 89 -16.33 -8.34 1.33
N LYS A 90 -16.52 -8.76 2.60
CA LYS A 90 -16.81 -10.15 2.96
C LYS A 90 -18.15 -10.67 2.42
N MET A 91 -19.10 -9.77 2.14
CA MET A 91 -20.43 -10.14 1.65
C MET A 91 -20.48 -10.28 0.12
N VAL A 92 -19.45 -9.84 -0.60
CA VAL A 92 -19.44 -9.88 -2.07
C VAL A 92 -19.01 -11.28 -2.54
N PRO A 93 -19.76 -11.95 -3.44
CA PRO A 93 -19.38 -13.25 -3.98
C PRO A 93 -17.98 -13.22 -4.61
N LYS A 94 -17.19 -14.30 -4.45
CA LYS A 94 -15.77 -14.43 -4.85
C LYS A 94 -14.79 -13.54 -4.06
N ILE A 95 -15.02 -12.24 -3.97
CA ILE A 95 -14.17 -11.31 -3.19
C ILE A 95 -14.18 -11.71 -1.71
N GLY A 96 -15.36 -12.00 -1.17
CA GLY A 96 -15.54 -12.46 0.20
C GLY A 96 -14.80 -13.76 0.48
N ASN A 97 -14.85 -14.74 -0.44
CA ASN A 97 -14.15 -16.02 -0.27
C ASN A 97 -12.63 -15.81 -0.19
N SER A 98 -12.04 -15.04 -1.11
CA SER A 98 -10.62 -14.71 -1.07
C SER A 98 -10.27 -13.93 0.20
N LEU A 99 -11.07 -12.94 0.58
CA LEU A 99 -10.84 -12.14 1.77
C LEU A 99 -10.90 -12.99 3.05
N THR A 100 -11.84 -13.93 3.14
CA THR A 100 -11.93 -14.89 4.26
C THR A 100 -10.74 -15.85 4.29
N GLU A 101 -10.24 -16.30 3.14
CA GLU A 101 -9.01 -17.09 3.08
C GLU A 101 -7.79 -16.29 3.58
N TYR A 102 -7.64 -15.04 3.14
CA TYR A 102 -6.61 -14.13 3.63
C TYR A 102 -6.76 -13.84 5.13
N GLU A 103 -7.99 -13.65 5.61
CA GLU A 103 -8.29 -13.50 7.03
C GLU A 103 -7.84 -14.73 7.83
N GLY A 104 -8.09 -15.94 7.32
CA GLY A 104 -7.62 -17.18 7.92
C GLY A 104 -6.09 -17.27 7.97
N LYS A 105 -5.40 -16.90 6.89
CA LYS A 105 -3.92 -16.82 6.85
C LYS A 105 -3.40 -15.78 7.86
N ALA A 106 -4.05 -14.62 7.95
CA ALA A 106 -3.70 -13.56 8.89
C ALA A 106 -3.90 -13.99 10.34
N LYS A 107 -5.02 -14.65 10.68
CA LYS A 107 -5.26 -15.19 12.03
C LYS A 107 -4.19 -16.20 12.43
N LYS A 108 -3.89 -17.17 11.56
CA LYS A 108 -2.82 -18.15 11.79
C LYS A 108 -1.46 -17.47 11.98
N PHE A 109 -1.18 -16.41 11.21
CA PHE A 109 0.05 -15.63 11.37
C PHE A 109 0.12 -14.91 12.72
N ILE A 110 -0.98 -14.26 13.12
CA ILE A 110 -1.11 -13.59 14.42
C ILE A 110 -0.85 -14.58 15.56
N GLU A 111 -1.51 -15.75 15.54
CA GLU A 111 -1.34 -16.80 16.56
C GLU A 111 0.10 -17.33 16.58
N LYS A 112 0.64 -17.70 15.42
CA LYS A 112 2.00 -18.26 15.30
C LYS A 112 3.08 -17.29 15.79
N LYS A 113 2.88 -15.99 15.59
CA LYS A 113 3.81 -14.93 15.98
C LYS A 113 3.44 -14.26 17.31
N ARG A 114 2.40 -14.74 17.99
CA ARG A 114 1.87 -14.23 19.27
C ARG A 114 1.60 -12.72 19.23
N LEU A 115 0.98 -12.29 18.13
CA LEU A 115 0.74 -10.87 17.84
C LEU A 115 -0.57 -10.35 18.43
N GLU A 116 -1.30 -11.14 19.22
CA GLU A 116 -2.63 -10.78 19.74
C GLU A 116 -2.60 -9.52 20.61
N LYS A 117 -1.43 -9.22 21.18
CA LYS A 117 -1.20 -8.06 22.07
C LYS A 117 -0.36 -6.96 21.42
N ILE A 118 -0.08 -7.03 20.11
CA ILE A 118 0.70 -5.95 19.49
C ILE A 118 -0.14 -4.66 19.45
N GLY A 119 0.46 -3.59 19.94
CA GLY A 119 -0.08 -2.24 19.84
C GLY A 119 0.16 -1.64 18.45
N PHE A 120 -0.09 -0.33 18.35
CA PHE A 120 0.16 0.43 17.14
C PHE A 120 1.60 0.26 16.62
N ILE A 121 2.59 0.33 17.52
CA ILE A 121 4.01 0.23 17.18
C ILE A 121 4.35 -1.15 16.61
N GLY A 122 3.78 -2.22 17.15
CA GLY A 122 4.07 -3.57 16.65
C GLY A 122 3.50 -3.79 15.25
N LEU A 123 2.30 -3.28 14.97
CA LEU A 123 1.74 -3.31 13.61
C LEU A 123 2.56 -2.41 12.67
N LEU A 124 3.04 -1.27 13.14
CA LEU A 124 3.87 -0.36 12.35
C LEU A 124 5.17 -1.05 11.91
N ILE A 125 5.86 -1.71 12.84
CA ILE A 125 7.08 -2.48 12.55
C ILE A 125 6.78 -3.60 11.55
N LEU A 126 5.65 -4.29 11.69
CA LEU A 126 5.23 -5.33 10.75
C LEU A 126 5.08 -4.78 9.32
N VAL A 127 4.42 -3.63 9.17
CA VAL A 127 4.24 -2.95 7.88
C VAL A 127 5.57 -2.51 7.30
N MET A 128 6.50 -2.06 8.14
CA MET A 128 7.80 -1.53 7.71
C MET A 128 8.72 -2.58 7.11
N ILE A 129 8.51 -3.86 7.42
CA ILE A 129 9.36 -4.94 6.92
C ILE A 129 8.87 -5.32 5.50
N PRO A 130 9.72 -5.19 4.46
CA PRO A 130 9.34 -5.47 3.06
C PRO A 130 9.36 -6.98 2.77
N VAL A 131 8.48 -7.73 3.42
CA VAL A 131 8.31 -9.17 3.18
C VAL A 131 7.01 -9.43 2.42
N HIS A 132 6.98 -10.52 1.67
CA HIS A 132 5.75 -10.90 0.98
C HIS A 132 4.58 -11.03 1.98
N GLY A 133 3.49 -10.32 1.69
CA GLY A 133 2.30 -10.32 2.55
C GLY A 133 2.27 -9.26 3.66
N THR A 134 3.17 -8.27 3.68
CA THR A 134 3.07 -7.08 4.57
C THR A 134 2.55 -5.82 3.87
N GLY A 135 2.22 -5.90 2.58
CA GLY A 135 1.61 -4.79 1.84
C GLY A 135 0.28 -4.32 2.44
N ALA A 136 -0.20 -3.17 1.96
CA ALA A 136 -1.33 -2.44 2.54
C ALA A 136 -2.58 -3.29 2.82
N LEU A 137 -2.99 -4.14 1.89
CA LEU A 137 -4.18 -5.00 2.05
C LEU A 137 -4.03 -5.93 3.25
N ALA A 138 -2.95 -6.70 3.30
CA ALA A 138 -2.71 -7.69 4.34
C ALA A 138 -2.54 -7.04 5.72
N SER A 139 -1.74 -5.99 5.81
CA SER A 139 -1.53 -5.24 7.06
C SER A 139 -2.81 -4.55 7.55
N THR A 140 -3.66 -4.10 6.63
CA THR A 140 -4.98 -3.55 6.98
C THR A 140 -5.88 -4.64 7.57
N ILE A 141 -5.95 -5.82 6.95
CA ILE A 141 -6.71 -6.97 7.47
C ILE A 141 -6.21 -7.36 8.86
N ILE A 142 -4.90 -7.49 9.05
CA ILE A 142 -4.29 -7.81 10.35
C ILE A 142 -4.67 -6.75 11.40
N GLY A 143 -4.54 -5.46 11.08
CA GLY A 143 -4.93 -4.40 12.00
C GLY A 143 -6.41 -4.44 12.39
N ARG A 144 -7.31 -4.73 11.43
CA ARG A 144 -8.75 -4.89 11.70
C ARG A 144 -9.03 -6.12 12.57
N LEU A 145 -8.31 -7.23 12.36
CA LEU A 145 -8.41 -8.45 13.18
C LEU A 145 -7.91 -8.27 14.61
N LEU A 146 -6.90 -7.42 14.81
CA LEU A 146 -6.41 -7.01 16.13
C LEU A 146 -7.36 -6.01 16.83
N GLY A 147 -8.53 -5.74 16.24
CA GLY A 147 -9.55 -4.85 16.81
C GLY A 147 -9.27 -3.36 16.61
N PHE A 148 -8.28 -2.97 15.79
CA PHE A 148 -8.03 -1.56 15.54
C PHE A 148 -9.15 -0.96 14.68
N GLY A 149 -9.62 0.23 15.07
CA GLY A 149 -10.53 1.04 14.26
C GLY A 149 -9.89 1.47 12.93
N TRP A 150 -10.71 1.76 11.91
CA TRP A 150 -10.23 2.10 10.56
C TRP A 150 -9.17 3.21 10.55
N LYS A 151 -9.32 4.27 11.36
CA LYS A 151 -8.36 5.39 11.44
C LYS A 151 -6.99 4.91 11.90
N LYS A 152 -6.97 4.11 12.97
CA LYS A 152 -5.74 3.61 13.59
C LYS A 152 -5.03 2.63 12.65
N THR A 153 -5.79 1.75 12.00
CA THR A 153 -5.26 0.84 10.99
C THR A 153 -4.67 1.61 9.80
N TRP A 154 -5.46 2.51 9.20
CA TRP A 154 -5.03 3.28 8.05
C TRP A 154 -3.79 4.14 8.32
N LEU A 155 -3.76 4.82 9.48
CA LEU A 155 -2.60 5.63 9.87
C LEU A 155 -1.36 4.76 10.03
N CYS A 156 -1.48 3.61 10.70
CA CYS A 156 -0.37 2.68 10.91
C CYS A 156 0.18 2.14 9.60
N VAL A 157 -0.69 1.74 8.68
CA VAL A 157 -0.31 1.24 7.36
C VAL A 157 0.34 2.37 6.56
N THR A 158 -0.32 3.51 6.41
CA THR A 158 0.19 4.64 5.63
C THR A 158 1.58 5.10 6.11
N THR A 159 1.79 5.26 7.43
CA THR A 159 3.09 5.68 7.94
C THR A 159 4.14 4.59 7.81
N GLY A 160 3.81 3.33 8.06
CA GLY A 160 4.73 2.21 7.89
C GLY A 160 5.17 2.05 6.43
N CYS A 161 4.24 2.16 5.49
CA CYS A 161 4.46 2.12 4.05
C CYS A 161 5.32 3.29 3.57
N ALA A 162 5.09 4.50 4.09
CA ALA A 162 5.90 5.68 3.79
C ALA A 162 7.36 5.49 4.23
N ILE A 163 7.57 5.04 5.47
CA ILE A 163 8.91 4.79 6.01
C ILE A 163 9.60 3.68 5.19
N ARG A 164 8.91 2.56 4.97
CA ARG A 164 9.43 1.42 4.19
C ARG A 164 9.84 1.82 2.78
N SER A 165 8.94 2.50 2.07
CA SER A 165 9.19 2.97 0.70
C SER A 165 10.35 3.96 0.66
N SER A 166 10.47 4.83 1.67
CA SER A 166 11.59 5.78 1.77
C SER A 166 12.92 5.04 1.95
N VAL A 167 12.98 4.02 2.81
CA VAL A 167 14.19 3.20 3.00
C VAL A 167 14.57 2.48 1.71
N ILE A 168 13.60 1.84 1.04
CA ILE A 168 13.84 1.15 -0.23
C ILE A 168 14.35 2.14 -1.29
N ALA A 169 13.71 3.31 -1.41
CA ALA A 169 14.10 4.33 -2.37
C ALA A 169 15.50 4.91 -2.09
N LEU A 170 15.87 5.09 -0.81
CA LEU A 170 17.21 5.54 -0.43
C LEU A 170 18.29 4.53 -0.86
N LEU A 171 18.03 3.24 -0.62
CA LEU A 171 18.94 2.17 -1.03
C LEU A 171 19.04 2.07 -2.57
N ALA A 172 17.89 2.11 -3.25
CA ALA A 172 17.79 2.07 -4.70
C ALA A 172 18.52 3.25 -5.36
N TYR A 173 18.32 4.47 -4.85
CA TYR A 173 18.95 5.66 -5.38
C TYR A 173 20.46 5.68 -5.13
N SER A 174 20.90 5.30 -3.94
CA SER A 174 22.33 5.14 -3.63
C SER A 174 23.00 4.13 -4.57
N GLY A 175 22.36 2.98 -4.80
CA GLY A 175 22.85 1.97 -5.74
C GLY A 175 22.88 2.47 -7.18
N TYR A 176 21.85 3.19 -7.61
CA TYR A 176 21.81 3.83 -8.94
C TYR A 176 22.98 4.80 -9.14
N LEU A 177 23.23 5.67 -8.15
CA LEU A 177 24.33 6.64 -8.17
C LEU A 177 25.72 5.97 -8.23
N ALA A 178 25.90 4.83 -7.55
CA ALA A 178 27.13 4.05 -7.63
C ALA A 178 27.34 3.45 -9.04
N VAL A 179 26.27 2.92 -9.65
CA VAL A 179 26.33 2.34 -11.00
C VAL A 179 26.70 3.38 -12.06
N ILE A 180 26.24 4.62 -11.93
CA ILE A 180 26.57 5.72 -12.86
C ILE A 180 27.86 6.48 -12.48
N GLY A 181 28.62 5.99 -11.49
CA GLY A 181 29.94 6.50 -11.13
C GLY A 181 29.95 7.83 -10.38
N ILE A 182 28.84 8.22 -9.75
CA ILE A 182 28.74 9.45 -8.94
C ILE A 182 29.15 9.20 -7.48
N LEU A 183 28.92 7.99 -6.96
CA LEU A 183 29.42 7.55 -5.65
C LEU A 183 30.66 6.65 -5.85
N PRO A 184 31.67 6.75 -4.96
CA PRO A 184 32.88 5.93 -4.99
C PRO A 184 32.60 4.45 -4.67
#